data_AF-A0A6V7Y9C1-F1
#
_entry.id   AF-A0A6V7Y9C1-F1
#
_cell.length_a   1.000
_cell.length_b   1.000
_cell.length_c   1.000
_cell.angle_alpha   90.00
_cell.angle_beta   90.00
_cell.angle_gamma   90.00
#
_symmetry.space_group_name_H-M   'P 1'
#
loop_
_entity.id
_entity.type
_entity.pdbx_description
1 polymer ?
#
loop_
_entity_poly.entity_id
_entity_poly.type
_entity_poly.pdbx_seq_one_letter_code
_entity_poly.pdbx_strand_id
1 'polypeptide(L)'
;MGLSCGARALKFCLFLFNLAFVICGLVCVILGVWLILDRYAVDNLALAISHVKGIQQHQDDGLNELASKPTAVRQIGYLLLFGGIAVIFVASLGCCGAAKEWRPLLCCYASCLMLILAIEIAAGIYAAMVKNNF
;
A
#
# COMPACT_ATOMS: atom_id res chain seq x y z
N MET A 1 37.12 -9.38 -10.08
CA MET A 1 36.71 -9.65 -8.69
C MET A 1 35.36 -10.36 -8.72
N GLY A 2 35.32 -11.66 -8.42
CA GLY A 2 34.06 -12.41 -8.43
C GLY A 2 33.19 -11.96 -7.26
N LEU A 3 32.17 -11.15 -7.53
CA LEU A 3 31.15 -10.89 -6.52
C LEU A 3 30.44 -12.22 -6.23
N SER A 4 30.49 -12.63 -4.95
CA SER A 4 29.88 -13.83 -4.40
C SER A 4 28.47 -14.09 -4.96
N CYS A 5 28.12 -15.37 -5.15
CA CYS A 5 26.82 -15.83 -5.67
C CYS A 5 25.63 -15.10 -5.02
N GLY A 6 25.74 -14.76 -3.74
CA GLY A 6 24.73 -14.00 -2.97
C GLY A 6 24.41 -12.61 -3.53
N ALA A 7 25.40 -11.87 -4.06
CA ALA A 7 25.16 -10.54 -4.63
C ALA A 7 24.34 -10.59 -5.92
N ARG A 8 24.42 -11.70 -6.69
CA ARG A 8 23.58 -11.91 -7.87
C ARG A 8 22.16 -12.35 -7.48
N ALA A 9 22.04 -13.24 -6.48
CA ALA A 9 20.75 -13.65 -5.94
C ALA A 9 19.95 -12.48 -5.35
N LEU A 10 20.61 -11.61 -4.57
CA LEU A 10 19.99 -10.41 -4.00
C LEU A 10 19.46 -9.45 -5.07
N LYS A 11 20.20 -9.24 -6.16
CA LYS A 11 19.74 -8.41 -7.29
C LYS A 11 18.46 -8.97 -7.92
N PHE A 12 18.38 -10.29 -8.08
CA PHE A 12 17.20 -10.95 -8.64
C PHE A 12 15.99 -10.90 -7.69
N CYS A 13 16.19 -11.15 -6.40
CA CYS A 13 15.13 -11.04 -5.40
C CYS A 13 14.59 -9.61 -5.27
N LEU A 14 15.46 -8.59 -5.27
CA LEU A 14 15.04 -7.17 -5.23
C LEU A 14 14.26 -6.76 -6.48
N PHE A 15 14.64 -7.28 -7.65
CA PHE A 15 13.91 -7.03 -8.89
C PHE A 15 12.52 -7.66 -8.86
N LEU A 16 12.42 -8.93 -8.46
CA LEU A 16 11.15 -9.66 -8.40
C LEU A 16 10.18 -9.04 -7.38
N PHE A 17 10.68 -8.70 -6.20
CA PHE A 17 9.89 -8.05 -5.16
C PHE A 17 9.39 -6.69 -5.63
N ASN A 18 10.27 -5.81 -6.14
CA ASN A 18 9.83 -4.50 -6.65
C ASN A 18 8.84 -4.61 -7.82
N LEU A 19 8.97 -5.61 -8.70
CA LEU A 19 7.98 -5.87 -9.74
C LEU A 19 6.61 -6.21 -9.14
N ALA A 20 6.57 -7.07 -8.13
CA ALA A 20 5.33 -7.40 -7.41
C ALA A 20 4.71 -6.14 -6.75
N PHE A 21 5.53 -5.24 -6.18
CA PHE A 21 5.05 -3.97 -5.62
C PHE A 21 4.50 -3.02 -6.69
N VAL A 22 5.09 -2.96 -7.88
CA VAL A 22 4.53 -2.16 -9.00
C VAL A 22 3.16 -2.70 -9.40
N ILE A 23 3.03 -4.02 -9.56
CA ILE A 23 1.75 -4.64 -9.92
C ILE A 23 0.70 -4.38 -8.84
N CYS A 24 1.06 -4.59 -7.58
CA CYS A 24 0.18 -4.33 -6.44
C CYS A 24 -0.24 -2.85 -6.38
N GLY A 25 0.71 -1.93 -6.52
CA GLY A 25 0.44 -0.49 -6.55
C GLY A 25 -0.50 -0.08 -7.71
N LEU A 26 -0.33 -0.69 -8.89
CA LEU A 26 -1.23 -0.44 -10.03
C LEU A 26 -2.66 -0.91 -9.72
N VAL A 27 -2.82 -2.09 -9.12
CA VAL A 27 -4.13 -2.59 -8.67
C VAL A 27 -4.74 -1.63 -7.64
N CYS A 28 -3.98 -1.18 -6.65
CA CYS A 28 -4.45 -0.20 -5.66
C CYS A 28 -4.88 1.13 -6.29
N VAL A 29 -4.14 1.64 -7.28
CA VAL A 29 -4.51 2.86 -8.00
C VAL A 29 -5.79 2.65 -8.80
N ILE A 30 -5.92 1.54 -9.53
CA ILE A 30 -7.13 1.22 -10.29
C ILE A 30 -8.34 1.13 -9.36
N LEU A 31 -8.21 0.41 -8.25
CA LEU A 31 -9.27 0.30 -7.25
C LEU A 31 -9.59 1.66 -6.62
N GLY A 32 -8.58 2.47 -6.29
CA GLY A 32 -8.76 3.81 -5.73
C GLY A 32 -9.50 4.76 -6.69
N VAL A 33 -9.12 4.77 -7.97
CA VAL A 33 -9.80 5.56 -9.01
C VAL A 33 -11.24 5.07 -9.21
N TRP A 34 -11.45 3.75 -9.27
CA TRP A 34 -12.79 3.17 -9.37
C TRP A 34 -13.66 3.64 -8.20
N LEU A 35 -13.15 3.56 -6.97
CA LEU A 35 -13.85 3.97 -5.76
C LEU A 35 -14.19 5.48 -5.72
N ILE A 36 -13.37 6.32 -6.37
CA ILE A 36 -13.58 7.78 -6.44
C ILE A 36 -14.63 8.14 -7.51
N LEU A 37 -14.59 7.47 -8.66
CA LEU A 37 -15.44 7.77 -9.81
C LEU A 37 -16.85 7.18 -9.66
N ASP A 38 -16.96 6.01 -9.02
CA ASP A 38 -18.20 5.25 -9.00
C ASP A 38 -19.16 5.72 -7.89
N ARG A 39 -19.67 6.95 -8.06
CA ARG A 39 -20.68 7.57 -7.18
C ARG A 39 -22.01 6.79 -7.13
N TYR A 40 -22.29 5.96 -8.14
CA TYR A 40 -23.49 5.15 -8.26
C TYR A 40 -23.29 3.74 -7.68
N ALA A 41 -22.08 3.17 -7.79
CA ALA A 41 -21.74 1.94 -7.09
C ALA A 41 -21.69 2.12 -5.59
N VAL A 42 -21.38 3.29 -5.02
CA VAL A 42 -21.39 3.47 -3.55
C VAL A 42 -22.78 3.20 -2.96
N ASP A 43 -23.86 3.61 -3.61
CA ASP A 43 -25.23 3.29 -3.18
C ASP A 43 -25.56 1.79 -3.36
N ASN A 44 -25.18 1.20 -4.50
CA ASN A 44 -25.39 -0.23 -4.75
C ASN A 44 -24.50 -1.13 -3.88
N LEU A 45 -23.32 -0.65 -3.49
CA LEU A 45 -22.33 -1.30 -2.64
C LEU A 45 -22.77 -1.19 -1.18
N ALA A 46 -23.35 -0.07 -0.74
CA ALA A 46 -23.99 0.02 0.58
C ALA A 46 -25.14 -1.01 0.73
N LEU A 47 -25.91 -1.23 -0.34
CA LEU A 47 -26.98 -2.23 -0.41
C LEU A 47 -26.47 -3.67 -0.55
N ALA A 48 -25.35 -3.90 -1.24
CA ALA A 48 -24.75 -5.23 -1.40
C ALA A 48 -23.87 -5.65 -0.20
N ILE A 49 -23.16 -4.71 0.45
CA ILE A 49 -22.37 -4.95 1.66
C ILE A 49 -23.28 -5.42 2.80
N SER A 50 -24.49 -4.86 2.92
CA SER A 50 -25.46 -5.34 3.92
C SER A 50 -25.86 -6.79 3.69
N HIS A 51 -25.84 -7.28 2.44
CA HIS A 51 -26.13 -8.67 2.09
C HIS A 51 -24.92 -9.61 2.26
N VAL A 52 -23.68 -9.11 2.14
CA VAL A 52 -22.42 -9.90 2.23
C VAL A 52 -21.83 -9.93 3.65
N LYS A 53 -22.30 -9.08 4.56
CA LYS A 53 -21.86 -9.03 5.97
C LYS A 53 -22.09 -10.35 6.75
N GLY A 54 -22.82 -11.31 6.18
CA GLY A 54 -22.96 -12.67 6.72
C GLY A 54 -21.80 -13.64 6.43
N ILE A 55 -20.80 -13.28 5.60
CA ILE A 55 -19.75 -14.22 5.15
C ILE A 55 -18.31 -13.79 5.53
N GLN A 56 -18.02 -12.51 5.75
CA GLN A 56 -16.63 -12.03 5.94
C GLN A 56 -16.48 -11.26 7.26
N GLN A 57 -15.91 -11.91 8.27
CA GLN A 57 -15.74 -11.38 9.62
C GLN A 57 -14.26 -11.51 10.05
N HIS A 58 -13.35 -10.69 9.48
CA HIS A 58 -11.99 -10.57 10.05
C HIS A 58 -11.18 -9.27 9.75
N GLN A 59 -11.80 -8.12 9.40
CA GLN A 59 -11.11 -6.82 9.43
C GLN A 59 -12.09 -5.66 9.70
N ASP A 60 -12.98 -5.78 10.69
CA ASP A 60 -14.26 -5.03 10.65
C ASP A 60 -14.69 -4.31 11.95
N ASP A 61 -13.75 -3.65 12.65
CA ASP A 61 -14.11 -2.63 13.64
C ASP A 61 -13.97 -1.21 13.06
N GLY A 62 -13.00 -0.97 12.18
CA GLY A 62 -12.83 0.33 11.49
C GLY A 62 -13.58 0.45 10.15
N LEU A 63 -13.79 -0.68 9.44
CA LEU A 63 -14.39 -0.69 8.11
C LEU A 63 -15.90 -0.47 8.14
N ASN A 64 -16.60 -0.94 9.19
CA ASN A 64 -18.05 -0.76 9.36
C ASN A 64 -18.44 0.68 9.68
N GLU A 65 -17.63 1.38 10.46
CA GLU A 65 -17.87 2.79 10.78
C GLU A 65 -17.57 3.70 9.56
N LEU A 66 -16.56 3.32 8.76
CA LEU A 66 -16.23 3.97 7.48
C LEU A 66 -17.27 3.65 6.37
N ALA A 67 -17.77 2.42 6.28
CA ALA A 67 -18.77 2.03 5.28
C ALA A 67 -20.14 2.67 5.53
N SER A 68 -20.48 2.97 6.79
CA SER A 68 -21.74 3.65 7.12
C SER A 68 -21.79 5.12 6.69
N LYS A 69 -20.64 5.73 6.33
CA LYS A 69 -20.58 7.09 5.78
C LYS A 69 -20.12 7.04 4.31
N PRO A 70 -20.94 7.47 3.33
CA PRO A 70 -20.53 7.48 1.92
C PRO A 70 -19.26 8.34 1.68
N THR A 71 -18.99 9.28 2.58
CA THR A 71 -17.78 10.12 2.60
C THR A 71 -16.51 9.35 2.95
N ALA A 72 -16.59 8.31 3.78
CA ALA A 72 -15.43 7.58 4.27
C ALA A 72 -14.90 6.60 3.21
N VAL A 73 -15.79 5.95 2.45
CA VAL A 73 -15.40 5.16 1.27
C VAL A 73 -14.56 6.01 0.31
N ARG A 74 -15.03 7.22 0.00
CA ARG A 74 -14.27 8.16 -0.84
C ARG A 74 -12.91 8.54 -0.24
N GLN A 75 -12.83 8.68 1.08
CA GLN A 75 -11.60 8.95 1.81
C GLN A 75 -10.58 7.81 1.68
N ILE A 76 -11.04 6.55 1.78
CA ILE A 76 -10.24 5.35 1.54
C ILE A 76 -9.74 5.29 0.09
N GLY A 77 -10.59 5.69 -0.87
CA GLY A 77 -10.22 5.78 -2.28
C GLY A 77 -9.06 6.74 -2.52
N TYR A 78 -9.05 7.89 -1.86
CA TYR A 78 -7.90 8.81 -1.90
C TYR A 78 -6.65 8.21 -1.26
N LEU A 79 -6.75 7.51 -0.12
CA LEU A 79 -5.60 6.82 0.49
C LEU A 79 -5.03 5.74 -0.44
N LEU A 80 -5.89 4.92 -1.06
CA LEU A 80 -5.48 3.88 -2.02
C LEU A 80 -4.82 4.48 -3.27
N LEU A 81 -5.34 5.60 -3.76
CA LEU A 81 -4.80 6.32 -4.91
C LEU A 81 -3.41 6.89 -4.59
N PHE A 82 -3.30 7.74 -3.57
CA PHE A 82 -2.03 8.38 -3.22
C PHE A 82 -1.00 7.37 -2.71
N GLY A 83 -1.42 6.41 -1.89
CA GLY A 83 -0.58 5.32 -1.41
C GLY A 83 -0.08 4.43 -2.56
N GLY A 84 -0.97 4.04 -3.47
CA GLY A 84 -0.60 3.25 -4.65
C GLY A 84 0.39 3.96 -5.57
N ILE A 85 0.21 5.26 -5.81
CA ILE A 85 1.17 6.08 -6.56
C ILE A 85 2.53 6.13 -5.86
N ALA A 86 2.56 6.34 -4.55
CA ALA A 86 3.81 6.36 -3.77
C ALA A 86 4.54 5.01 -3.83
N VAL A 87 3.80 3.89 -3.73
CA VAL A 87 4.36 2.54 -3.85
C VAL A 87 4.96 2.30 -5.25
N ILE A 88 4.26 2.70 -6.32
CA ILE A 88 4.79 2.61 -7.70
C ILE A 88 6.08 3.45 -7.85
N PHE A 89 6.10 4.65 -7.27
CA PHE A 89 7.27 5.52 -7.31
C PHE A 89 8.47 4.89 -6.59
N VAL A 90 8.28 4.39 -5.37
CA VAL A 90 9.35 3.72 -4.60
C VAL A 90 9.82 2.44 -5.30
N ALA A 91 8.91 1.65 -5.87
CA ALA A 91 9.25 0.41 -6.55
C ALA A 91 9.96 0.64 -7.90
N SER A 92 9.60 1.69 -8.65
CA SER A 92 10.31 2.09 -9.87
C SER A 92 11.73 2.59 -9.57
N LEU A 93 11.95 3.32 -8.48
CA LEU A 93 13.29 3.65 -7.99
C LEU A 93 14.11 2.39 -7.63
N GLY A 94 13.46 1.39 -7.04
CA GLY A 94 14.07 0.08 -6.74
C GLY A 94 14.48 -0.69 -8.00
N CYS A 95 13.61 -0.73 -9.03
CA CYS A 95 13.93 -1.35 -10.33
C CYS A 95 15.06 -0.60 -11.06
N CYS A 96 15.03 0.73 -11.09
CA CYS A 96 16.12 1.54 -11.66
C CYS A 96 17.44 1.35 -10.90
N GLY A 97 17.39 1.18 -9.57
CA GLY A 97 18.55 0.88 -8.72
C GLY A 97 19.15 -0.51 -8.93
N ALA A 98 18.31 -1.50 -9.29
CA ALA A 98 18.78 -2.83 -9.63
C ALA A 98 19.41 -2.91 -11.03
N ALA A 99 18.84 -2.17 -12.00
CA ALA A 99 19.29 -2.20 -13.41
C ALA A 99 20.52 -1.31 -13.68
N LYS A 100 20.65 -0.18 -12.98
CA LYS A 100 21.79 0.74 -13.13
C LYS A 100 22.70 0.58 -11.91
N GLU A 101 23.97 0.21 -12.11
CA GLU A 101 24.99 -0.01 -11.05
C GLU A 101 25.44 1.28 -10.33
N TRP A 102 24.53 2.24 -10.16
CA TRP A 102 24.74 3.53 -9.50
C TRP A 102 24.39 3.37 -8.02
N ARG A 103 25.44 3.20 -7.21
CA ARG A 103 25.39 3.04 -5.73
C ARG A 103 24.46 4.01 -4.96
N PRO A 104 24.31 5.31 -5.31
CA PRO A 104 23.40 6.20 -4.57
C PRO A 104 21.91 5.89 -4.76
N LEU A 105 21.49 5.23 -5.84
CA LEU A 105 20.06 4.95 -6.10
C LEU A 105 19.52 3.84 -5.19
N LEU A 106 20.36 2.84 -4.88
CA LEU A 106 20.04 1.80 -3.89
C LEU A 106 20.02 2.36 -2.47
N CYS A 107 20.84 3.38 -2.19
CA CYS A 107 20.86 4.10 -0.92
C CYS A 107 19.59 4.96 -0.75
N CYS A 108 19.14 5.66 -1.79
CA CYS A 108 17.85 6.38 -1.79
C CYS A 108 16.65 5.43 -1.60
N TYR A 109 16.69 4.23 -2.20
CA TYR A 109 15.66 3.21 -1.98
C TYR A 109 15.64 2.74 -0.52
N ALA A 110 16.81 2.41 0.04
CA ALA A 110 16.93 2.00 1.44
C ALA A 110 16.51 3.12 2.41
N SER A 111 16.84 4.38 2.12
CA SER A 111 16.42 5.52 2.94
C SER A 111 14.92 5.77 2.87
N CYS A 112 14.29 5.65 1.69
CA CYS A 112 12.84 5.73 1.56
C CYS A 112 12.14 4.61 2.35
N LEU A 113 12.63 3.37 2.26
CA LEU A 113 12.06 2.26 3.03
C LEU A 113 12.21 2.46 4.54
N MET A 114 13.36 2.94 5.00
CA MET A 114 13.57 3.28 6.40
C MET A 114 12.62 4.38 6.88
N LEU A 115 12.37 5.40 6.05
CA LEU A 115 11.42 6.46 6.38
C LEU A 115 9.99 5.92 6.48
N ILE A 116 9.57 5.09 5.52
CA ILE A 116 8.25 4.44 5.55
C ILE A 116 8.10 3.59 6.81
N LEU A 117 9.11 2.79 7.16
CA LEU A 117 9.10 1.96 8.36
C LEU A 117 9.01 2.81 9.64
N ALA A 118 9.73 3.92 9.72
CA ALA A 118 9.65 4.82 10.87
C ALA A 118 8.25 5.42 11.03
N ILE A 119 7.60 5.80 9.92
CA ILE A 119 6.23 6.32 9.91
C ILE A 119 5.24 5.23 10.35
N GLU A 120 5.36 4.01 9.84
CA GLU A 120 4.49 2.88 10.21
C GLU A 120 4.63 2.52 11.70
N ILE A 121 5.86 2.50 12.23
CA ILE A 121 6.11 2.27 13.65
C ILE A 121 5.47 3.38 14.49
N ALA A 122 5.66 4.65 14.11
CA ALA A 122 5.08 5.78 14.83
C ALA A 122 3.54 5.74 14.82
N ALA A 123 2.93 5.42 13.68
CA ALA A 123 1.48 5.26 13.56
C ALA A 123 0.96 4.09 14.40
N GLY A 124 1.67 2.95 14.42
CA GLY A 124 1.33 1.79 15.23
C GLY A 124 1.38 2.07 16.74
N ILE A 125 2.42 2.77 17.19
CA ILE A 125 2.54 3.20 18.59
C ILE A 125 1.39 4.16 18.95
N TYR A 126 1.12 5.15 18.10
CA TYR A 126 0.02 6.10 18.32
C TYR A 126 -1.34 5.39 18.43
N ALA A 127 -1.61 4.44 17.52
CA ALA A 127 -2.84 3.65 17.55
C ALA A 127 -2.95 2.79 18.82
N ALA A 128 -1.85 2.15 19.26
CA ALA A 128 -1.82 1.37 20.49
C ALA A 128 -2.07 2.23 21.74
N MET A 129 -1.48 3.44 21.79
CA MET A 129 -1.68 4.40 22.88
C MET A 129 -3.13 4.88 22.95
N VAL A 130 -3.76 5.17 21.81
CA VAL A 130 -5.17 5.56 21.76
C VAL A 130 -6.06 4.42 22.27
N LYS A 131 -5.78 3.18 21.88
CA LYS A 131 -6.53 2.01 22.33
C LYS A 131 -6.41 1.77 23.84
N ASN A 132 -5.28 2.14 24.45
CA ASN A 132 -5.06 1.98 25.88
C ASN A 132 -5.62 3.13 26.73
N ASN A 133 -5.94 4.26 26.10
CA ASN A 133 -6.57 5.41 26.74
C ASN A 133 -8.12 5.35 26.71
N PHE A 134 -8.69 4.28 26.13
CA PHE A 134 -10.11 3.92 26.16
C PHE A 134 -10.29 2.57 26.87
#